data_AF-A0A2N3B5E0-F1
#
_entry.id   AF-A0A2N3B5E0-F1
#
_cell.length_a   1.000
_cell.length_b   1.000
_cell.length_c   1.000
_cell.angle_alpha   90.00
_cell.angle_beta   90.00
_cell.angle_gamma   90.00
#
_symmetry.space_group_name_H-M   'P 1'
#
loop_
_entity.id
_entity.type
_entity.pdbx_description
1 polymer ?
#
loop_
_entity_poly.entity_id
_entity_poly.type
_entity_poly.pdbx_seq_one_letter_code
_entity_poly.pdbx_strand_id
1 'polypeptide(L)'
;MKTFAPLAALGGAALLLSACGSADDASTEASADTVEMPADEALSAVTDEAVADPDATATDAPATDAEVEAGAEQAADAAANVAAEAAAAAEAASE
;
A
#
# COMPACT_ATOMS: atom_id res chain seq x y z
N MET A 1 -42.87 -24.70 -34.44
CA MET A 1 -42.06 -23.53 -34.87
C MET A 1 -42.15 -22.43 -33.80
N LYS A 2 -41.48 -22.59 -32.65
CA LYS A 2 -41.56 -21.63 -31.52
C LYS A 2 -40.18 -21.31 -30.91
N THR A 3 -39.10 -21.72 -31.57
CA THR A 3 -37.70 -21.61 -31.08
C THR A 3 -36.91 -20.45 -31.71
N PHE A 4 -37.55 -19.62 -32.55
CA PHE A 4 -36.89 -18.47 -33.20
C PHE A 4 -36.94 -17.17 -32.37
N ALA A 5 -37.75 -17.14 -31.31
CA ALA A 5 -37.89 -15.96 -30.44
C ALA A 5 -36.60 -15.55 -29.67
N PRO A 6 -35.79 -16.47 -29.09
CA PRO A 6 -34.61 -16.06 -28.32
C PRO A 6 -33.46 -15.53 -29.20
N LEU A 7 -33.38 -15.94 -30.47
CA LEU A 7 -32.36 -15.48 -31.41
C LEU A 7 -32.55 -14.03 -31.84
N ALA A 8 -33.80 -13.57 -31.97
CA ALA A 8 -34.11 -12.18 -32.30
C ALA A 8 -33.76 -11.22 -31.16
N ALA A 9 -33.94 -11.65 -29.91
CA ALA A 9 -33.58 -10.85 -28.73
C ALA A 9 -32.06 -10.66 -28.57
N LEU A 10 -31.28 -11.71 -28.87
CA LEU A 10 -29.81 -11.64 -28.81
C LEU A 10 -29.22 -10.76 -29.91
N GLY A 11 -29.80 -10.80 -31.13
CA GLY A 11 -29.40 -9.94 -32.25
C GLY A 11 -29.70 -8.46 -32.01
N GLY A 12 -30.85 -8.14 -31.42
CA GLY A 12 -31.21 -6.76 -31.08
C GLY A 12 -30.30 -6.14 -30.01
N ALA A 13 -29.90 -6.93 -29.00
CA ALA A 13 -28.97 -6.48 -27.96
C ALA A 13 -27.56 -6.20 -28.52
N ALA A 14 -27.08 -7.01 -29.48
CA ALA A 14 -25.79 -6.78 -30.13
C ALA A 14 -25.78 -5.50 -31.00
N LEU A 15 -26.89 -5.21 -31.69
CA LEU A 15 -27.03 -4.00 -32.51
C LEU A 15 -27.22 -2.73 -31.66
N LEU A 16 -27.84 -2.83 -30.49
CA LEU A 16 -27.92 -1.74 -29.50
C LEU A 16 -26.57 -1.49 -28.81
N LEU A 17 -25.77 -2.54 -28.57
CA LEU A 17 -24.42 -2.39 -28.02
C LEU A 17 -23.45 -1.77 -29.05
N SER A 18 -23.61 -2.03 -30.35
CA SER A 18 -22.85 -1.34 -31.40
C SER A 18 -23.26 0.13 -31.59
N ALA A 19 -24.48 0.50 -31.19
CA ALA A 19 -24.94 1.88 -31.19
C ALA A 19 -24.52 2.66 -29.93
N CYS A 20 -24.28 1.98 -28.81
CA CYS A 20 -23.67 2.54 -27.60
C CYS A 20 -22.14 2.33 -27.54
N GLY A 21 -21.56 1.83 -28.63
CA GLY A 21 -20.15 1.46 -28.78
C GLY A 21 -19.56 1.92 -30.11
N SER A 22 -20.06 3.02 -30.66
CA SER A 22 -19.23 3.82 -31.56
C SER A 22 -18.11 4.35 -30.69
N ALA A 23 -16.96 3.67 -30.72
CA ALA A 23 -15.73 4.20 -30.19
C ALA A 23 -15.35 5.40 -31.08
N ASP A 24 -16.04 6.52 -30.87
CA ASP A 24 -15.39 7.80 -31.04
C ASP A 24 -14.15 7.72 -30.14
N ASP A 25 -12.99 8.02 -30.71
CA ASP A 25 -11.73 7.97 -29.99
C ASP A 25 -11.77 9.00 -28.85
N ALA A 26 -12.30 8.59 -27.70
CA ALA A 26 -12.41 9.41 -26.50
C ALA A 26 -11.02 9.79 -25.94
N SER A 27 -9.94 9.25 -26.53
CA SER A 27 -8.57 9.67 -26.27
C SER A 27 -8.37 11.17 -26.58
N THR A 28 -9.15 11.74 -27.52
CA THR A 28 -9.05 13.18 -27.83
C THR A 28 -9.84 14.05 -26.85
N GLU A 29 -11.03 13.64 -26.39
CA GLU A 29 -11.81 14.40 -25.39
C GLU A 29 -11.24 14.30 -23.96
N ALA A 30 -10.49 13.24 -23.66
CA ALA A 30 -9.77 13.07 -22.40
C ALA A 30 -8.29 13.50 -22.49
N SER A 31 -7.93 14.32 -23.48
CA SER A 31 -6.75 15.17 -23.33
C SER A 31 -7.11 16.22 -22.28
N ALA A 32 -6.92 15.88 -21.00
CA ALA A 32 -6.93 16.89 -19.95
C ALA A 32 -5.97 17.98 -20.42
N ASP A 33 -6.48 19.18 -20.66
CA ASP A 33 -5.68 20.39 -20.68
C ASP A 33 -5.08 20.50 -19.27
N THR A 34 -4.03 19.73 -18.98
CA THR A 34 -3.08 20.00 -17.90
C THR A 34 -2.24 21.19 -18.32
N VAL A 35 -2.91 22.25 -18.78
CA VAL A 35 -2.32 23.55 -19.02
C VAL A 35 -1.76 24.01 -17.68
N GLU A 36 -0.43 24.04 -17.63
CA GLU A 36 0.39 25.13 -17.13
C GLU A 36 -0.11 25.86 -15.89
N MET A 37 -0.72 25.18 -14.93
CA MET A 37 -0.89 25.73 -13.60
C MET A 37 0.52 25.75 -12.99
N PRO A 38 1.12 26.94 -12.81
CA PRO A 38 2.48 27.01 -12.27
C PRO A 38 2.51 26.30 -10.93
N ALA A 39 3.61 25.61 -10.62
CA ALA A 39 3.75 24.90 -9.35
C ALA A 39 3.48 25.83 -8.16
N ASP A 40 3.86 27.11 -8.28
CA ASP A 40 3.60 28.17 -7.30
C ASP A 40 2.10 28.43 -7.07
N GLU A 41 1.25 28.32 -8.10
CA GLU A 41 -0.20 28.51 -7.98
C GLU A 41 -0.83 27.31 -7.24
N ALA A 42 -0.39 26.10 -7.56
CA ALA A 42 -0.82 24.88 -6.87
C ALA A 42 -0.40 24.84 -5.39
N LEU A 43 0.73 25.47 -5.06
CA LEU A 43 1.28 25.53 -3.72
C LEU A 43 0.91 26.81 -2.95
N SER A 44 0.08 27.69 -3.53
CA SER A 44 -0.28 28.98 -2.91
C SER A 44 -0.95 28.88 -1.52
N ALA A 45 -1.56 27.73 -1.20
CA ALA A 45 -2.12 27.44 0.12
C ALA A 45 -1.10 26.89 1.13
N VAL A 46 0.10 26.53 0.68
CA VAL A 46 1.20 26.03 1.51
C VAL A 46 2.12 27.18 1.86
N THR A 47 2.43 27.35 3.13
CA THR A 47 3.36 28.35 3.61
C THR A 47 4.75 27.76 3.75
N ASP A 48 5.80 28.54 3.45
CA ASP A 48 7.20 28.14 3.68
C ASP A 48 7.54 27.99 5.17
N GLU A 49 6.75 28.60 6.05
CA GLU A 49 6.96 28.50 7.49
C GLU A 49 6.69 27.07 7.97
N ALA A 50 7.68 26.50 8.64
CA ALA A 50 7.55 25.20 9.26
C ALA A 50 6.47 25.26 10.35
N VAL A 51 5.49 24.35 10.28
CA VAL A 51 4.51 24.19 11.35
C VAL A 51 5.22 23.58 12.55
N ALA A 52 5.15 24.25 13.70
CA ALA A 52 5.71 23.74 14.94
C ALA A 52 5.00 22.44 15.34
N ASP A 53 5.75 21.36 15.41
CA ASP A 53 5.31 20.08 15.98
C ASP A 53 5.77 20.03 17.45
N PRO A 54 4.85 20.12 18.43
CA PRO A 54 5.20 20.09 19.85
C PRO A 54 5.82 18.76 20.29
N ASP A 55 5.59 17.69 19.52
CA ASP A 55 6.08 16.34 19.83
C ASP A 55 7.38 16.02 19.09
N ALA A 56 7.88 16.90 18.20
CA ALA A 56 9.15 16.69 17.48
C ALA A 56 10.36 16.56 18.41
N THR A 57 10.28 17.09 19.62
CA THR A 57 11.31 16.94 20.67
C THR A 57 10.88 16.03 21.81
N ALA A 58 9.74 15.35 21.68
CA ALA A 58 9.33 14.37 22.67
C ALA A 58 10.34 13.22 22.67
N THR A 59 10.89 12.94 23.84
CA THR A 59 11.72 11.77 24.11
C THR A 59 10.97 10.91 25.11
N ASP A 60 10.96 9.60 24.86
CA ASP A 60 10.44 8.64 25.82
C ASP A 60 11.17 8.76 27.16
N ALA A 61 10.44 8.45 28.24
CA ALA A 61 11.06 8.37 29.55
C ALA A 61 12.22 7.36 29.52
N PRO A 62 13.34 7.62 30.22
CA PRO A 62 14.40 6.63 30.33
C PRO A 62 13.83 5.36 30.97
N ALA A 63 14.24 4.21 30.44
CA ALA A 63 13.90 2.93 31.04
C ALA A 63 14.36 2.88 32.50
N THR A 64 13.51 2.35 33.37
CA THR A 64 13.86 2.10 34.76
C THR A 64 14.88 0.97 34.87
N ASP A 65 15.66 0.95 35.95
CA ASP A 65 16.59 -0.15 36.23
C ASP A 65 15.92 -1.54 36.18
N ALA A 66 14.65 -1.63 36.60
CA ALA A 66 13.88 -2.88 36.54
C ALA A 66 13.56 -3.31 35.10
N GLU A 67 13.23 -2.37 34.21
CA GLU A 67 12.99 -2.64 32.79
C GLU A 67 14.29 -3.02 32.06
N VAL A 68 15.39 -2.36 32.43
CA VAL A 68 16.72 -2.69 31.90
C VAL A 68 17.13 -4.11 32.29
N GLU A 69 16.97 -4.48 33.56
CA GLU A 69 17.32 -5.81 34.04
C GLU A 69 16.44 -6.89 33.39
N ALA A 70 15.12 -6.67 33.33
CA ALA A 70 14.21 -7.60 32.66
C ALA A 70 14.55 -7.79 31.17
N GLY A 71 14.95 -6.71 30.48
CA GLY A 71 15.41 -6.77 29.09
C GLY A 71 16.73 -7.54 28.95
N ALA A 72 17.66 -7.37 29.89
CA ALA A 72 18.93 -8.08 29.90
C ALA A 72 18.74 -9.59 30.14
N GLU A 73 17.88 -9.97 31.08
CA GLU A 73 17.52 -11.38 31.34
C GLU A 73 16.89 -12.02 30.09
N GLN A 74 15.91 -11.36 29.47
CA GLN A 74 15.28 -11.86 28.24
C GLN A 74 16.28 -12.02 27.10
N ALA A 75 17.22 -11.08 26.94
CA ALA A 75 18.27 -11.18 25.93
C ALA A 75 19.22 -12.35 26.20
N ALA A 76 19.57 -12.60 27.47
CA ALA A 76 20.39 -13.73 27.87
C ALA A 76 19.70 -15.07 27.57
N ASP A 77 18.42 -15.19 27.91
CA ASP A 77 17.62 -16.39 27.63
C ASP A 77 17.52 -16.66 26.12
N ALA A 78 17.25 -15.63 25.32
CA ALA A 78 17.21 -15.75 23.87
C ALA A 78 18.56 -16.21 23.29
N ALA A 79 19.68 -15.65 23.78
CA ALA A 79 21.01 -16.05 23.36
C ALA A 79 21.32 -17.52 23.72
N ALA A 80 20.93 -17.95 24.92
CA ALA A 80 21.10 -19.34 25.36
C ALA A 80 20.30 -20.31 24.48
N ASN A 81 19.06 -19.97 24.12
CA ASN A 81 18.23 -20.77 23.23
C ASN A 81 18.86 -20.91 21.84
N VAL A 82 19.30 -19.81 21.24
CA VAL A 82 19.97 -19.84 19.93
C VAL A 82 21.25 -20.69 19.97
N ALA A 83 22.04 -20.58 21.04
CA ALA A 83 23.24 -21.39 21.21
C ALA A 83 22.91 -22.90 21.32
N ALA A 84 21.84 -23.25 22.03
CA ALA A 84 21.39 -24.63 22.17
C ALA A 84 20.87 -25.19 20.83
N GLU A 85 20.09 -24.42 20.08
CA GLU A 85 19.62 -24.81 18.75
C GLU A 85 20.78 -25.00 17.76
N ALA A 86 21.76 -24.10 17.77
CA ALA A 86 22.95 -24.21 16.93
C ALA A 86 23.78 -25.46 17.27
N ALA A 87 23.94 -25.77 18.56
CA ALA A 87 24.63 -26.99 18.99
C ALA A 87 23.88 -28.24 18.54
N ALA A 88 22.56 -28.30 18.72
CA ALA A 88 21.74 -29.41 18.27
C ALA A 88 21.81 -29.62 16.74
N ALA A 89 21.80 -28.54 15.97
CA ALA A 89 21.95 -28.61 14.51
C ALA A 89 23.34 -29.10 14.07
N ALA A 90 24.40 -28.73 14.80
CA ALA A 90 25.76 -29.18 14.51
C ALA A 90 25.95 -30.68 14.79
N GLU A 91 25.39 -31.19 15.89
CA GLU A 91 25.39 -32.62 16.21
C GLU A 91 24.62 -33.42 15.14
N ALA A 92 23.41 -32.96 14.77
CA ALA A 92 22.60 -33.60 13.73
C ALA A 92 23.23 -33.60 12.33
N ALA A 93 24.11 -32.64 12.03
CA ALA A 93 24.87 -32.59 10.78
C ALA A 93 26.10 -33.51 10.77
N SER A 94 26.48 -34.05 11.93
CA SER A 94 27.67 -34.89 12.13
C SER A 94 27.34 -36.39 12.22
N GLU A 95 26.05 -36.75 12.26
CA GLU A 95 25.52 -38.11 12.11
C GLU A 95 25.20 -38.45 10.65
#